data_AF-A0A1Y1U9V0-F1
#
_entry.id   AF-A0A1Y1U9V0-F1
#
_cell.length_a   1.000
_cell.length_b   1.000
_cell.length_c   1.000
_cell.angle_alpha   90.00
_cell.angle_beta   90.00
_cell.angle_gamma   90.00
#
_symmetry.space_group_name_H-M   'P 1'
#
loop_
_entity.id
_entity.type
_entity.pdbx_description
1 polymer ?
#
loop_
_entity_poly.entity_id
_entity_poly.type
_entity_poly.pdbx_seq_one_letter_code
_entity_poly.pdbx_strand_id
1 'polypeptide(L)'
;MVTAKEPTKYGRDRQDQHYLVIIDNMMNLDMLYEASKLTGDPKYANVATHQAEKSMTSHVRKDGTTYHVVNFDQKTGEPMEFMTAQGYADDSVWSRGQAWGIYGYAQCALRTGRKDFLDTSRKLADVFLSLLPESGVPWWDFRAPTPCPYDASAATITARGLQMLHKLLRDSDPTAANHYLDRAKKLIDDTVRECLTPEARLVDGKVDWGKDDWETILQHSTINGNPVAVRRIMDHGLVYADYYFVEYGNEALKMSRGT
;
A
#
# COMPACT_ATOMS: atom_id res chain seq x y z
N MET A 1 -5.23 12.09 -20.67
CA MET A 1 -4.17 13.11 -20.70
C MET A 1 -4.17 13.86 -19.38
N VAL A 2 -3.39 13.43 -18.37
CA VAL A 2 -2.73 14.43 -17.52
C VAL A 2 -1.57 14.91 -18.36
N THR A 3 -1.87 15.74 -19.35
CA THR A 3 -0.85 16.64 -19.90
C THR A 3 -0.14 17.25 -18.70
N ALA A 4 1.19 17.22 -18.70
CA ALA A 4 1.97 18.17 -17.92
C ALA A 4 1.56 19.57 -18.40
N LYS A 5 0.40 20.05 -17.94
CA LYS A 5 -0.22 21.26 -18.49
C LYS A 5 0.58 22.49 -18.06
N GLU A 6 1.35 22.38 -16.98
CA GLU A 6 2.46 23.26 -16.67
C GLU A 6 3.49 22.46 -15.85
N PRO A 7 4.71 22.18 -16.34
CA PRO A 7 5.72 21.44 -15.57
C PRO A 7 6.12 22.15 -14.26
N THR A 8 5.78 23.43 -14.12
CA THR A 8 6.02 24.23 -12.92
C THR A 8 4.81 24.30 -11.98
N LYS A 9 3.67 23.63 -12.29
CA LYS A 9 2.42 23.78 -11.53
C LYS A 9 2.61 23.53 -10.04
N TYR A 10 3.26 22.43 -9.73
CA TYR A 10 3.57 22.02 -8.36
C TYR A 10 5.03 22.34 -7.99
N GLY A 11 5.58 23.39 -8.62
CA GLY A 11 6.93 23.87 -8.38
C GLY A 11 7.13 24.39 -6.96
N ARG A 12 8.39 24.45 -6.52
CA ARG A 12 8.76 24.89 -5.17
C ARG A 12 8.32 26.33 -4.87
N ASP A 13 8.25 27.16 -5.90
CA ASP A 13 7.79 28.55 -5.88
C ASP A 13 6.27 28.71 -5.68
N ARG A 14 5.49 27.62 -5.82
CA ARG A 14 4.03 27.60 -5.67
C ARG A 14 3.54 26.74 -4.50
N GLN A 15 4.43 26.46 -3.53
CA GLN A 15 4.06 25.68 -2.34
C GLN A 15 2.98 26.37 -1.49
N ASP A 16 2.87 27.70 -1.55
CA ASP A 16 1.83 28.48 -0.89
C ASP A 16 0.42 28.28 -1.50
N GLN A 17 0.35 27.71 -2.70
CA GLN A 17 -0.89 27.46 -3.46
C GLN A 17 -1.24 25.98 -3.53
N HIS A 18 -0.25 25.09 -3.43
CA HIS A 18 -0.45 23.66 -3.63
C HIS A 18 0.18 22.85 -2.50
N TYR A 19 -0.64 21.99 -1.89
CA TYR A 19 -0.19 21.03 -0.90
C TYR A 19 -0.56 19.62 -1.32
N LEU A 20 0.42 18.90 -1.88
CA LEU A 20 0.24 17.55 -2.38
C LEU A 20 0.39 16.54 -1.23
N VAL A 21 -0.63 15.71 -1.04
CA VAL A 21 -0.62 14.60 -0.11
C VAL A 21 -0.81 13.31 -0.89
N ILE A 22 -0.08 12.28 -0.52
CA ILE A 22 -0.15 10.94 -1.14
C ILE A 22 -0.69 9.92 -0.15
N ILE A 23 -1.41 8.91 -0.64
CA ILE A 23 -1.98 7.84 0.20
C ILE A 23 -0.90 7.05 0.96
N ASP A 24 0.31 6.97 0.42
CA ASP A 24 1.50 6.35 1.02
C ASP A 24 1.84 6.95 2.39
N ASN A 25 1.46 8.22 2.63
CA ASN A 25 1.66 8.87 3.93
C ASN A 25 0.98 8.12 5.08
N MET A 26 -0.06 7.32 4.79
CA MET A 26 -0.69 6.45 5.79
C MET A 26 0.30 5.48 6.44
N MET A 27 1.35 5.07 5.74
CA MET A 27 2.39 4.19 6.27
C MET A 27 3.40 4.90 7.17
N ASN A 28 3.49 6.23 7.08
CA ASN A 28 4.40 7.04 7.90
C ASN A 28 3.80 7.43 9.26
N LEU A 29 2.49 7.24 9.44
CA LEU A 29 1.77 7.70 10.64
C LEU A 29 2.12 6.90 11.89
N ASP A 30 2.47 5.61 11.75
CA ASP A 30 2.81 4.75 12.88
C ASP A 30 4.02 5.27 13.67
N MET A 31 4.99 5.85 12.96
CA MET A 31 6.16 6.51 13.57
C MET A 31 5.75 7.64 14.51
N LEU A 32 4.73 8.43 14.15
CA LEU A 32 4.26 9.54 14.98
C LEU A 32 3.48 9.03 16.21
N TYR A 33 2.69 7.96 16.06
CA TYR A 33 2.08 7.31 17.23
C TYR A 33 3.14 6.77 18.20
N GLU A 34 4.22 6.16 17.68
CA GLU A 34 5.31 5.68 18.52
C GLU A 34 6.09 6.84 19.18
N ALA A 35 6.30 7.96 18.46
CA ALA A 35 6.93 9.16 19.03
C ALA A 35 6.15 9.71 20.23
N SER A 36 4.81 9.75 20.16
CA SER A 36 3.97 10.12 21.31
C SER A 36 4.12 9.14 22.48
N LYS A 37 4.20 7.84 22.21
CA LYS A 37 4.41 6.83 23.25
C LYS A 37 5.78 6.96 23.94
N LEU A 38 6.84 7.23 23.17
CA LEU A 38 8.20 7.36 23.70
C LEU A 38 8.42 8.66 24.48
N THR A 39 7.81 9.76 24.02
CA THR A 39 8.04 11.09 24.60
C THR A 39 7.01 11.49 25.65
N GLY A 40 5.83 10.84 25.66
CA GLY A 40 4.67 11.27 26.43
C GLY A 40 3.95 12.49 25.86
N ASP A 41 4.43 13.09 24.76
CA ASP A 41 3.82 14.26 24.12
C ASP A 41 2.73 13.82 23.14
N PRO A 42 1.44 14.11 23.40
CA PRO A 42 0.34 13.64 22.56
C PRO A 42 0.28 14.32 21.18
N LYS A 43 1.07 15.38 20.92
CA LYS A 43 0.96 16.12 19.66
C LYS A 43 1.23 15.24 18.43
N TYR A 44 2.14 14.28 18.51
CA TYR A 44 2.49 13.45 17.35
C TYR A 44 1.34 12.49 16.98
N ALA A 45 0.73 11.83 17.97
CA ALA A 45 -0.46 11.01 17.79
C ALA A 45 -1.66 11.83 17.29
N ASN A 46 -1.82 13.06 17.77
CA ASN A 46 -2.88 13.96 17.29
C ASN A 46 -2.69 14.30 15.80
N VAL A 47 -1.46 14.64 15.39
CA VAL A 47 -1.14 14.90 13.97
C VAL A 47 -1.37 13.65 13.12
N ALA A 48 -0.93 12.48 13.59
CA ALA A 48 -1.14 11.21 12.91
C ALA A 48 -2.63 10.89 12.70
N THR A 49 -3.42 11.04 13.77
CA THR A 49 -4.87 10.79 13.73
C THR A 49 -5.55 11.76 12.77
N HIS A 50 -5.22 13.05 12.84
CA HIS A 50 -5.79 14.06 11.97
C HIS A 50 -5.45 13.82 10.48
N GLN A 51 -4.22 13.42 10.20
CA GLN A 51 -3.81 13.06 8.83
C GLN A 51 -4.61 11.86 8.29
N ALA A 52 -4.85 10.84 9.13
CA ALA A 52 -5.67 9.69 8.75
C ALA A 52 -7.15 10.09 8.51
N GLU A 53 -7.73 10.94 9.36
CA GLU A 53 -9.10 11.47 9.16
C GLU A 53 -9.23 12.25 7.85
N LYS A 54 -8.27 13.13 7.58
CA LYS A 54 -8.28 13.93 6.36
C LYS A 54 -8.11 13.05 5.13
N SER A 55 -7.24 12.05 5.19
CA SER A 55 -7.06 11.08 4.10
C SER A 55 -8.32 10.24 3.86
N MET A 56 -9.11 9.95 4.91
CA MET A 56 -10.32 9.13 4.79
C MET A 56 -11.42 9.82 4.00
N THR A 57 -11.51 11.15 4.15
CA THR A 57 -12.53 11.95 3.47
C THR A 57 -12.09 12.47 2.10
N SER A 58 -10.78 12.48 1.82
CA SER A 58 -10.22 13.01 0.57
C SER A 58 -9.68 11.96 -0.39
N HIS A 59 -8.94 10.95 0.11
CA HIS A 59 -8.28 9.95 -0.74
C HIS A 59 -9.16 8.72 -0.96
N VAL A 60 -10.01 8.35 0.00
CA VAL A 60 -10.91 7.18 -0.14
C VAL A 60 -12.14 7.56 -0.93
N ARG A 61 -12.35 6.89 -2.06
CA ARG A 61 -13.52 7.08 -2.93
C ARG A 61 -14.75 6.37 -2.36
N LYS A 62 -15.93 6.80 -2.82
CA LYS A 62 -17.22 6.21 -2.40
C LYS A 62 -17.31 4.71 -2.71
N ASP A 63 -16.69 4.26 -3.80
CA ASP A 63 -16.65 2.85 -4.23
C ASP A 63 -15.63 2.00 -3.44
N GLY A 64 -14.90 2.58 -2.47
CA GLY A 64 -13.90 1.84 -1.69
C GLY A 64 -12.56 1.67 -2.39
N THR A 65 -12.31 2.45 -3.45
CA THR A 65 -10.97 2.61 -4.04
C THR A 65 -10.28 3.86 -3.51
N THR A 66 -9.01 4.08 -3.87
CA THR A 66 -8.23 5.24 -3.42
C THR A 66 -7.70 6.08 -4.58
N TYR A 67 -7.78 7.41 -4.44
CA TYR A 67 -6.88 8.30 -5.18
C TYR A 67 -5.46 8.12 -4.65
N HIS A 68 -4.48 8.29 -5.51
CA HIS A 68 -3.08 8.27 -5.09
C HIS A 68 -2.70 9.61 -4.48
N VAL A 69 -2.95 10.72 -5.19
CA VAL A 69 -2.53 12.07 -4.78
C VAL A 69 -3.74 12.98 -4.68
N VAL A 70 -3.81 13.78 -3.62
CA VAL A 70 -4.77 14.88 -3.49
C VAL A 70 -4.01 16.19 -3.29
N ASN A 71 -4.36 17.20 -4.08
CA ASN A 71 -3.85 18.56 -3.95
C ASN A 71 -4.82 19.38 -3.09
N PHE A 72 -4.32 20.00 -2.02
CA PHE A 72 -5.10 20.86 -1.14
C PHE A 72 -4.71 22.32 -1.30
N ASP A 73 -5.69 23.20 -1.13
CA ASP A 73 -5.46 24.63 -0.95
C ASP A 73 -4.84 24.87 0.43
N GLN A 74 -3.68 25.51 0.51
CA GLN A 74 -2.97 25.70 1.79
C GLN A 74 -3.68 26.65 2.76
N LYS A 75 -4.56 27.53 2.28
CA LYS A 75 -5.23 28.52 3.12
C LYS A 75 -6.49 27.95 3.76
N THR A 76 -7.21 27.12 3.02
CA THR A 76 -8.52 26.58 3.41
C THR A 76 -8.45 25.12 3.85
N GLY A 77 -7.46 24.36 3.36
CA GLY A 77 -7.37 22.92 3.58
C GLY A 77 -8.36 22.11 2.74
N GLU A 78 -9.05 22.72 1.78
CA GLU A 78 -10.01 22.04 0.91
C GLU A 78 -9.32 21.32 -0.26
N PRO A 79 -9.79 20.12 -0.65
CA PRO A 79 -9.23 19.41 -1.78
C PRO A 79 -9.58 20.13 -3.09
N MET A 80 -8.56 20.41 -3.90
CA MET A 80 -8.70 21.06 -5.21
C MET A 80 -8.67 20.05 -6.35
N GLU A 81 -7.78 19.06 -6.28
CA GLU A 81 -7.52 18.11 -7.38
C GLU A 81 -7.27 16.71 -6.82
N PHE A 82 -7.76 15.72 -7.56
CA PHE A 82 -7.59 14.30 -7.25
C PHE A 82 -6.91 13.64 -8.43
N MET A 83 -5.74 13.04 -8.19
CA MET A 83 -4.81 12.71 -9.26
C MET A 83 -3.99 11.46 -8.93
N THR A 84 -3.17 11.04 -9.90
CA THR A 84 -2.14 10.02 -9.69
C THR A 84 -0.78 10.43 -10.23
N ALA A 85 0.28 10.10 -9.50
CA ALA A 85 1.66 10.24 -9.97
C ALA A 85 2.24 8.93 -10.53
N GLN A 86 1.75 7.78 -10.06
CA GLN A 86 2.30 6.45 -10.38
C GLN A 86 1.29 5.47 -10.97
N GLY A 87 -0.01 5.71 -10.77
CA GLY A 87 -1.10 4.91 -11.34
C GLY A 87 -1.34 5.19 -12.82
N TYR A 88 -2.21 4.39 -13.42
CA TYR A 88 -2.52 4.48 -14.85
C TYR A 88 -3.26 5.78 -15.24
N ALA A 89 -4.24 6.20 -14.44
CA ALA A 89 -5.02 7.42 -14.64
C ALA A 89 -5.51 7.97 -13.29
N ASP A 90 -5.97 9.23 -13.26
CA ASP A 90 -6.43 9.86 -12.01
C ASP A 90 -7.62 9.11 -11.36
N ASP A 91 -8.44 8.49 -12.19
CA ASP A 91 -9.58 7.65 -11.81
C ASP A 91 -9.26 6.15 -11.84
N SER A 92 -7.99 5.76 -12.04
CA SER A 92 -7.56 4.37 -11.96
C SER A 92 -7.40 3.89 -10.51
N VAL A 93 -7.10 2.61 -10.33
CA VAL A 93 -6.88 2.00 -9.01
C VAL A 93 -5.48 1.42 -8.99
N TRP A 94 -4.51 2.28 -8.67
CA TRP A 94 -3.13 1.87 -8.46
C TRP A 94 -3.06 0.91 -7.27
N SER A 95 -2.65 -0.33 -7.54
CA SER A 95 -2.85 -1.43 -6.59
C SER A 95 -2.05 -1.22 -5.30
N ARG A 96 -0.83 -0.69 -5.38
CA ARG A 96 -0.05 -0.36 -4.18
C ARG A 96 -0.61 0.83 -3.38
N GLY A 97 -1.20 1.82 -4.04
CA GLY A 97 -1.89 2.91 -3.33
C GLY A 97 -3.07 2.39 -2.51
N GLN A 98 -3.83 1.45 -3.09
CA GLN A 98 -4.90 0.74 -2.38
C GLN A 98 -4.33 -0.06 -1.20
N ALA A 99 -3.21 -0.77 -1.39
CA ALA A 99 -2.54 -1.55 -0.34
C ALA A 99 -2.06 -0.68 0.84
N TRP A 100 -1.51 0.52 0.56
CA TRP A 100 -1.15 1.50 1.59
C TRP A 100 -2.35 1.95 2.42
N GLY A 101 -3.49 2.19 1.78
CA GLY A 101 -4.73 2.48 2.48
C GLY A 101 -5.15 1.34 3.41
N ILE A 102 -5.16 0.09 2.89
CA ILE A 102 -5.55 -1.09 3.67
C ILE A 102 -4.68 -1.23 4.93
N TYR A 103 -3.36 -1.28 4.76
CA TYR A 103 -2.45 -1.47 5.88
C TYR A 103 -2.48 -0.23 6.80
N GLY A 104 -2.31 0.98 6.25
CA GLY A 104 -2.23 2.20 7.02
C GLY A 104 -3.46 2.48 7.90
N TYR A 105 -4.68 2.26 7.40
CA TYR A 105 -5.89 2.42 8.23
C TYR A 105 -6.00 1.36 9.31
N ALA A 106 -5.61 0.12 9.04
CA ALA A 106 -5.60 -0.89 10.10
C ALA A 106 -4.52 -0.60 11.16
N GLN A 107 -3.37 0.04 10.81
CA GLN A 107 -2.39 0.50 11.80
C GLN A 107 -3.00 1.61 12.67
N CYS A 108 -3.65 2.59 12.04
CA CYS A 108 -4.33 3.67 12.75
C CYS A 108 -5.44 3.12 13.66
N ALA A 109 -6.22 2.14 13.21
CA ALA A 109 -7.24 1.48 14.02
C ALA A 109 -6.63 0.77 15.24
N LEU A 110 -5.50 0.08 15.07
CA LEU A 110 -4.78 -0.54 16.19
C LEU A 110 -4.27 0.50 17.20
N ARG A 111 -3.74 1.63 16.73
CA ARG A 111 -3.18 2.69 17.59
C ARG A 111 -4.25 3.48 18.33
N THR A 112 -5.44 3.65 17.76
CA THR A 112 -6.46 4.57 18.26
C THR A 112 -7.72 3.88 18.80
N GLY A 113 -7.94 2.60 18.47
CA GLY A 113 -9.18 1.89 18.77
C GLY A 113 -10.39 2.35 17.95
N ARG A 114 -10.19 3.20 16.93
CA ARG A 114 -11.28 3.81 16.16
C ARG A 114 -11.92 2.84 15.16
N LYS A 115 -13.24 2.67 15.30
CA LYS A 115 -14.04 1.79 14.44
C LYS A 115 -14.09 2.26 12.99
N ASP A 116 -14.15 3.56 12.72
CA ASP A 116 -14.22 4.10 11.36
C ASP A 116 -12.92 3.90 10.56
N PHE A 117 -11.75 3.90 11.22
CA PHE A 117 -10.49 3.46 10.59
C PHE A 117 -10.51 1.96 10.27
N LEU A 118 -11.00 1.13 11.19
CA LEU A 118 -11.16 -0.31 10.96
C LEU A 118 -12.11 -0.58 9.77
N ASP A 119 -13.27 0.05 9.77
CA ASP A 119 -14.27 -0.09 8.70
C ASP A 119 -13.71 0.39 7.35
N THR A 120 -12.92 1.47 7.35
CA THR A 120 -12.23 1.95 6.14
C THR A 120 -11.25 0.90 5.61
N SER A 121 -10.37 0.36 6.46
CA SER A 121 -9.43 -0.68 6.04
C SER A 121 -10.13 -1.92 5.48
N ARG A 122 -11.21 -2.39 6.14
CA ARG A 122 -12.04 -3.51 5.65
C ARG A 122 -12.62 -3.21 4.27
N LYS A 123 -13.24 -2.05 4.09
CA LYS A 123 -13.81 -1.63 2.80
C LYS A 123 -12.76 -1.62 1.69
N LEU A 124 -11.58 -1.06 1.95
CA LEU A 124 -10.49 -1.03 0.97
C LEU A 124 -9.99 -2.44 0.64
N ALA A 125 -9.90 -3.32 1.64
CA ALA A 125 -9.45 -4.70 1.50
C ALA A 125 -10.43 -5.54 0.67
N ASP A 126 -11.72 -5.45 0.97
CA ASP A 126 -12.77 -6.18 0.27
C ASP A 126 -12.78 -5.81 -1.23
N VAL A 127 -12.64 -4.52 -1.54
CA VAL A 127 -12.55 -4.04 -2.93
C VAL A 127 -11.27 -4.55 -3.60
N PHE A 128 -10.11 -4.46 -2.95
CA PHE A 128 -8.85 -4.97 -3.52
C PHE A 128 -8.95 -6.46 -3.86
N LEU A 129 -9.47 -7.27 -2.94
CA LEU A 129 -9.63 -8.71 -3.12
C LEU A 129 -10.60 -9.05 -4.26
N SER A 130 -11.63 -8.22 -4.48
CA SER A 130 -12.58 -8.39 -5.59
C SER A 130 -11.99 -8.06 -6.97
N LEU A 131 -10.90 -7.27 -7.01
CA LEU A 131 -10.25 -6.84 -8.25
C LEU A 131 -9.07 -7.75 -8.66
N LEU A 132 -8.73 -8.74 -7.84
CA LEU A 132 -7.65 -9.67 -8.15
C LEU A 132 -7.95 -10.48 -9.43
N PRO A 133 -6.97 -10.64 -10.34
CA PRO A 133 -7.12 -11.51 -11.50
C PRO A 133 -7.11 -12.99 -11.10
N GLU A 134 -7.30 -13.88 -12.06
CA GLU A 134 -7.30 -15.34 -11.85
C GLU A 134 -5.99 -15.84 -11.23
N SER A 135 -4.84 -15.22 -11.56
CA SER A 135 -3.55 -15.56 -10.93
C SER A 135 -3.52 -15.25 -9.43
N GLY A 136 -4.46 -14.47 -8.90
CA GLY A 136 -4.49 -14.06 -7.49
C GLY A 136 -3.47 -12.99 -7.11
N VAL A 137 -2.59 -12.58 -8.02
CA VAL A 137 -1.60 -11.51 -7.82
C VAL A 137 -2.10 -10.22 -8.49
N PRO A 138 -2.11 -9.08 -7.79
CA PRO A 138 -2.62 -7.84 -8.36
C PRO A 138 -1.80 -7.41 -9.58
N TRP A 139 -2.50 -6.90 -10.60
CA TRP A 139 -1.87 -6.04 -11.59
C TRP A 139 -1.32 -4.77 -10.92
N TRP A 140 -0.34 -4.11 -11.53
CA TRP A 140 0.20 -2.85 -10.99
C TRP A 140 -0.86 -1.74 -10.87
N ASP A 141 -1.90 -1.79 -11.71
CA ASP A 141 -3.10 -0.97 -11.61
C ASP A 141 -4.29 -1.78 -12.13
N PHE A 142 -5.38 -1.84 -11.35
CA PHE A 142 -6.54 -2.67 -11.69
C PHE A 142 -7.36 -2.14 -12.88
N ARG A 143 -7.11 -0.90 -13.35
CA ARG A 143 -7.77 -0.32 -14.53
C ARG A 143 -6.82 -0.09 -15.70
N ALA A 144 -5.57 -0.57 -15.64
CA ALA A 144 -4.67 -0.55 -16.79
C ALA A 144 -5.07 -1.59 -17.86
N PRO A 145 -4.75 -1.35 -19.14
CA PRO A 145 -4.93 -2.35 -20.20
C PRO A 145 -4.18 -3.65 -19.87
N THR A 146 -4.85 -4.79 -20.02
CA THR A 146 -4.29 -6.12 -19.73
C THR A 146 -3.96 -6.88 -21.03
N PRO A 147 -2.98 -7.82 -20.98
CA PRO A 147 -2.12 -8.14 -19.84
C PRO A 147 -1.12 -7.01 -19.56
N CYS A 148 -0.80 -6.79 -18.29
CA CYS A 148 0.22 -5.84 -17.85
C CYS A 148 1.06 -6.45 -16.72
N PRO A 149 2.15 -5.83 -16.26
CA PRO A 149 2.93 -6.41 -15.16
C PRO A 149 2.15 -6.52 -13.85
N TYR A 150 2.51 -7.51 -13.03
CA TYR A 150 2.06 -7.60 -11.66
C TYR A 150 2.64 -6.49 -10.79
N ASP A 151 2.14 -6.43 -9.56
CA ASP A 151 2.82 -5.75 -8.48
C ASP A 151 2.88 -6.60 -7.21
N ALA A 152 3.90 -7.45 -7.13
CA ALA A 152 4.14 -8.29 -5.95
C ALA A 152 4.22 -7.48 -4.65
N SER A 153 4.72 -6.23 -4.71
CA SER A 153 4.73 -5.34 -3.55
C SER A 153 3.32 -5.03 -3.03
N ALA A 154 2.37 -4.69 -3.89
CA ALA A 154 0.98 -4.47 -3.49
C ALA A 154 0.36 -5.71 -2.85
N ALA A 155 0.74 -6.90 -3.32
CA ALA A 155 0.27 -8.16 -2.76
C ALA A 155 0.75 -8.36 -1.32
N THR A 156 2.06 -8.18 -1.07
CA THR A 156 2.66 -8.43 0.25
C THR A 156 2.23 -7.37 1.28
N ILE A 157 2.13 -6.11 0.87
CA ILE A 157 1.55 -5.03 1.70
C ILE A 157 0.10 -5.35 2.08
N THR A 158 -0.71 -5.79 1.11
CA THR A 158 -2.11 -6.12 1.38
C THR A 158 -2.21 -7.32 2.32
N ALA A 159 -1.42 -8.37 2.11
CA ALA A 159 -1.41 -9.54 2.99
C ALA A 159 -1.10 -9.17 4.45
N ARG A 160 -0.18 -8.21 4.67
CA ARG A 160 0.09 -7.64 6.00
C ARG A 160 -1.09 -6.87 6.57
N GLY A 161 -1.74 -6.03 5.77
CA GLY A 161 -2.97 -5.34 6.16
C GLY A 161 -4.08 -6.32 6.58
N LEU A 162 -4.25 -7.42 5.83
CA LEU A 162 -5.21 -8.48 6.13
C LEU A 162 -4.88 -9.24 7.43
N GLN A 163 -3.60 -9.55 7.69
CA GLN A 163 -3.17 -10.13 8.98
C GLN A 163 -3.49 -9.21 10.17
N MET A 164 -3.40 -7.89 9.98
CA MET A 164 -3.74 -6.95 11.04
C MET A 164 -5.25 -6.79 11.21
N LEU A 165 -6.04 -6.84 10.13
CA LEU A 165 -7.50 -6.94 10.22
C LEU A 165 -7.93 -8.18 10.99
N HIS A 166 -7.29 -9.34 10.75
CA HIS A 166 -7.50 -10.53 11.57
C HIS A 166 -7.27 -10.24 13.06
N LYS A 167 -6.12 -9.65 13.41
CA LYS A 167 -5.78 -9.31 14.80
C LYS A 167 -6.82 -8.38 15.45
N LEU A 168 -7.29 -7.36 14.72
CA LEU A 168 -8.26 -6.38 15.22
C LEU A 168 -9.66 -6.97 15.40
N LEU A 169 -10.02 -7.97 14.60
CA LEU A 169 -11.37 -8.55 14.57
C LEU A 169 -11.49 -9.85 15.38
N ARG A 170 -10.38 -10.52 15.73
CA ARG A 170 -10.40 -11.87 16.31
C ARG A 170 -11.33 -12.04 17.52
N ASP A 171 -11.44 -11.00 18.34
CA ASP A 171 -12.21 -11.04 19.59
C ASP A 171 -13.68 -10.60 19.38
N SER A 172 -13.94 -9.73 18.38
CA SER A 172 -15.27 -9.15 18.13
C SER A 172 -16.05 -9.82 16.99
N ASP A 173 -15.35 -10.31 15.96
CA ASP A 173 -15.90 -10.96 14.77
C ASP A 173 -14.91 -12.03 14.25
N PRO A 174 -14.85 -13.21 14.90
CA PRO A 174 -13.92 -14.27 14.54
C PRO A 174 -14.10 -14.79 13.11
N THR A 175 -15.32 -14.77 12.58
CA THR A 175 -15.61 -15.21 11.22
C THR A 175 -14.95 -14.29 10.20
N ALA A 176 -15.14 -12.96 10.33
CA ALA A 176 -14.46 -12.01 9.46
C ALA A 176 -12.93 -12.02 9.67
N ALA A 177 -12.48 -12.19 10.91
CA ALA A 177 -11.06 -12.31 11.22
C ALA A 177 -10.41 -13.48 10.48
N ASN A 178 -11.01 -14.68 10.53
CA ASN A 178 -10.50 -15.86 9.84
C ASN A 178 -10.58 -15.71 8.32
N HIS A 179 -11.66 -15.09 7.81
CA HIS A 179 -11.75 -14.77 6.38
C HIS A 179 -10.55 -13.95 5.91
N TYR A 180 -10.21 -12.84 6.60
CA TYR A 180 -9.06 -12.02 6.20
C TYR A 180 -7.74 -12.76 6.33
N LEU A 181 -7.56 -13.59 7.36
CA LEU A 181 -6.33 -14.39 7.50
C LEU A 181 -6.17 -15.41 6.36
N ASP A 182 -7.25 -16.10 5.96
CA ASP A 182 -7.22 -17.06 4.86
C ASP A 182 -6.97 -16.38 3.52
N ARG A 183 -7.58 -15.20 3.29
CA ARG A 183 -7.29 -14.38 2.12
C ARG A 183 -5.84 -13.90 2.10
N ALA A 184 -5.26 -13.55 3.26
CA ALA A 184 -3.86 -13.17 3.36
C ALA A 184 -2.91 -14.31 3.00
N LYS A 185 -3.16 -15.53 3.51
CA LYS A 185 -2.39 -16.74 3.16
C LYS A 185 -2.46 -17.03 1.67
N LYS A 186 -3.68 -17.06 1.11
CA LYS A 186 -3.87 -17.29 -0.32
C LYS A 186 -3.13 -16.27 -1.17
N LEU A 187 -3.19 -14.98 -0.82
CA LEU A 187 -2.49 -13.93 -1.56
C LEU A 187 -0.97 -14.13 -1.55
N ILE A 188 -0.40 -14.58 -0.44
CA ILE A 188 1.03 -14.92 -0.33
C ILE A 188 1.37 -16.18 -1.13
N ASP A 189 0.56 -17.24 -1.04
CA ASP A 189 0.77 -18.48 -1.81
C ASP A 189 0.74 -18.20 -3.32
N ASP A 190 -0.22 -17.38 -3.77
CA ASP A 190 -0.32 -16.94 -5.16
C ASP A 190 0.89 -16.08 -5.55
N THR A 191 1.33 -15.15 -4.69
CA THR A 191 2.51 -14.32 -4.94
C THR A 191 3.78 -15.15 -5.02
N VAL A 192 3.97 -16.15 -4.16
CA VAL A 192 5.12 -17.05 -4.22
C VAL A 192 5.10 -17.87 -5.51
N ARG A 193 3.94 -18.37 -5.92
CA ARG A 193 3.82 -19.14 -7.17
C ARG A 193 4.20 -18.32 -8.39
N GLU A 194 3.72 -17.08 -8.48
CA GLU A 194 3.91 -16.25 -9.68
C GLU A 194 5.21 -15.42 -9.64
N CYS A 195 5.68 -15.04 -8.46
CA CYS A 195 6.68 -13.97 -8.29
C CYS A 195 7.91 -14.36 -7.46
N LEU A 196 8.07 -15.60 -6.99
CA LEU A 196 9.30 -15.99 -6.29
C LEU A 196 10.49 -16.03 -7.26
N THR A 197 11.61 -15.44 -6.87
CA THR A 197 12.84 -15.49 -7.67
C THR A 197 13.50 -16.87 -7.59
N PRO A 198 14.33 -17.24 -8.59
CA PRO A 198 15.13 -18.45 -8.52
C PRO A 198 16.04 -18.48 -7.29
N GLU A 199 16.39 -19.69 -6.84
CA GLU A 199 17.33 -19.85 -5.73
C GLU A 199 18.72 -19.29 -6.09
N ALA A 200 19.17 -18.29 -5.32
CA ALA A 200 20.53 -17.76 -5.42
C ALA A 200 21.55 -18.67 -4.70
N ARG A 201 22.79 -18.71 -5.20
CA ARG A 201 23.88 -19.55 -4.69
C ARG A 201 25.19 -18.79 -4.60
N LEU A 202 26.07 -19.18 -3.67
CA LEU A 202 27.46 -18.72 -3.68
C LEU A 202 28.31 -19.68 -4.52
N VAL A 203 28.95 -19.15 -5.57
CA VAL A 203 29.89 -19.87 -6.44
C VAL A 203 31.19 -19.07 -6.49
N ASP A 204 32.29 -19.67 -6.05
CA ASP A 204 33.63 -19.06 -6.03
C ASP A 204 33.68 -17.65 -5.39
N GLY A 205 32.93 -17.45 -4.32
CA GLY A 205 32.87 -16.18 -3.59
C GLY A 205 32.04 -15.08 -4.28
N LYS A 206 31.33 -15.40 -5.35
CA LYS A 206 30.37 -14.53 -6.04
C LYS A 206 28.96 -15.08 -5.87
N VAL A 207 27.97 -14.20 -5.82
CA VAL A 207 26.57 -14.60 -5.83
C VAL A 207 26.16 -14.88 -7.28
N ASP A 208 25.67 -16.09 -7.51
CA ASP A 208 24.90 -16.46 -8.68
C ASP A 208 23.43 -16.29 -8.30
N TRP A 209 22.79 -15.24 -8.82
CA TRP A 209 21.39 -14.91 -8.54
C TRP A 209 20.40 -15.82 -9.29
N GLY A 210 20.90 -16.77 -10.08
CA GLY A 210 20.08 -17.67 -10.88
C GLY A 210 19.54 -17.00 -12.14
N LYS A 211 18.39 -17.49 -12.61
CA LYS A 211 17.80 -17.04 -13.87
C LYS A 211 17.40 -15.55 -13.79
N ASP A 212 17.71 -14.81 -14.84
CA ASP A 212 17.34 -13.38 -15.03
C ASP A 212 17.96 -12.41 -13.99
N ASP A 213 18.90 -12.88 -13.17
CA ASP A 213 19.75 -12.07 -12.27
C ASP A 213 18.96 -11.22 -11.24
N TRP A 214 17.84 -11.75 -10.72
CA TRP A 214 17.04 -11.06 -9.71
C TRP A 214 17.71 -11.10 -8.34
N GLU A 215 18.12 -9.93 -7.83
CA GLU A 215 18.71 -9.82 -6.50
C GLU A 215 17.68 -9.88 -5.34
N THR A 216 16.40 -9.71 -5.63
CA THR A 216 15.31 -9.68 -4.64
C THR A 216 14.71 -11.06 -4.37
N ILE A 217 13.94 -11.21 -3.29
CA ILE A 217 13.18 -12.43 -3.00
C ILE A 217 12.00 -12.56 -3.96
N LEU A 218 11.34 -11.45 -4.28
CA LEU A 218 10.21 -11.40 -5.21
C LEU A 218 10.55 -10.60 -6.47
N GLN A 219 10.19 -11.13 -7.64
CA GLN A 219 10.17 -10.47 -8.95
C GLN A 219 8.79 -9.83 -9.23
N HIS A 220 8.64 -9.17 -10.37
CA HIS A 220 7.36 -8.66 -10.86
C HIS A 220 6.65 -7.63 -9.96
N SER A 221 7.42 -6.67 -9.41
CA SER A 221 6.85 -5.45 -8.82
C SER A 221 6.89 -4.27 -9.80
N THR A 222 6.10 -3.23 -9.56
CA THR A 222 6.05 -2.05 -10.45
C THR A 222 6.20 -0.76 -9.67
N ILE A 223 7.30 -0.02 -9.85
CA ILE A 223 7.54 1.26 -9.15
C ILE A 223 6.65 2.37 -9.71
N ASN A 224 6.60 2.51 -11.03
CA ASN A 224 5.80 3.55 -11.69
C ASN A 224 5.43 3.08 -13.11
N GLY A 225 4.13 2.89 -13.35
CA GLY A 225 3.59 2.54 -14.66
C GLY A 225 2.86 3.68 -15.37
N ASN A 226 2.82 4.88 -14.78
CA ASN A 226 2.05 6.00 -15.28
C ASN A 226 2.46 6.35 -16.73
N PRO A 227 1.51 6.40 -17.69
CA PRO A 227 1.81 6.66 -19.11
C PRO A 227 2.53 7.98 -19.40
N VAL A 228 2.43 8.97 -18.49
CA VAL A 228 3.09 10.29 -18.64
C VAL A 228 4.33 10.45 -17.77
N ALA A 229 4.78 9.40 -17.07
CA ALA A 229 6.01 9.45 -16.30
C ALA A 229 7.25 9.57 -17.19
N VAL A 230 8.22 10.38 -16.77
CA VAL A 230 9.53 10.53 -17.45
C VAL A 230 10.25 9.17 -17.56
N ARG A 231 10.15 8.35 -16.50
CA ARG A 231 10.67 6.99 -16.48
C ARG A 231 9.62 6.06 -15.90
N ARG A 232 9.24 5.06 -16.68
CA ARG A 232 8.44 3.93 -16.21
C ARG A 232 9.39 2.83 -15.78
N ILE A 233 9.24 2.36 -14.55
CA ILE A 233 9.99 1.22 -14.00
C ILE A 233 8.92 0.23 -13.55
N MET A 234 8.68 -0.75 -14.41
CA MET A 234 7.67 -1.80 -14.26
C MET A 234 8.39 -3.13 -14.39
N ASP A 235 7.79 -4.19 -13.84
CA ASP A 235 8.36 -5.53 -13.86
C ASP A 235 9.81 -5.57 -13.33
N HIS A 236 9.96 -5.23 -12.05
CA HIS A 236 11.24 -4.99 -11.40
C HIS A 236 11.24 -5.57 -9.97
N GLY A 237 12.41 -5.96 -9.46
CA GLY A 237 12.62 -6.37 -8.07
C GLY A 237 12.51 -5.18 -7.12
N LEU A 238 11.91 -5.32 -5.95
CA LEU A 238 11.58 -4.17 -5.14
C LEU A 238 11.72 -4.43 -3.65
N VAL A 239 12.63 -3.71 -2.99
CA VAL A 239 13.00 -3.95 -1.59
C VAL A 239 11.82 -3.93 -0.63
N TYR A 240 10.81 -3.10 -0.88
CA TYR A 240 9.62 -3.08 -0.03
C TYR A 240 8.69 -4.26 -0.28
N ALA A 241 8.69 -4.88 -1.46
CA ALA A 241 8.00 -6.16 -1.66
C ALA A 241 8.57 -7.23 -0.72
N ASP A 242 9.90 -7.35 -0.70
CA ASP A 242 10.64 -8.28 0.14
C ASP A 242 10.47 -7.97 1.64
N TYR A 243 10.53 -6.68 2.01
CA TYR A 243 10.31 -6.25 3.39
C TYR A 243 8.96 -6.76 3.92
N TYR A 244 7.86 -6.47 3.21
CA TYR A 244 6.52 -6.87 3.67
C TYR A 244 6.29 -8.38 3.57
N PHE A 245 6.96 -9.07 2.65
CA PHE A 245 6.96 -10.52 2.58
C PHE A 245 7.61 -11.16 3.82
N VAL A 246 8.80 -10.69 4.20
CA VAL A 246 9.51 -11.15 5.40
C VAL A 246 8.75 -10.78 6.67
N GLU A 247 8.21 -9.56 6.74
CA GLU A 247 7.36 -9.11 7.84
C GLU A 247 6.13 -10.03 7.99
N TYR A 248 5.50 -10.42 6.87
CA TYR A 248 4.34 -11.33 6.89
C TYR A 248 4.70 -12.68 7.48
N GLY A 249 5.82 -13.26 7.03
CA GLY A 249 6.33 -14.53 7.53
C GLY A 249 6.64 -14.48 9.03
N ASN A 250 7.29 -13.40 9.49
CA ASN A 250 7.60 -13.19 10.90
C ASN A 250 6.33 -13.12 11.77
N GLU A 251 5.31 -12.38 11.33
CA GLU A 251 4.04 -12.29 12.07
C GLU A 251 3.24 -13.59 12.02
N ALA A 252 3.26 -14.31 10.91
CA ALA A 252 2.64 -15.64 10.80
C ALA A 252 3.26 -16.63 11.80
N LEU A 253 4.60 -16.61 11.95
CA LEU A 253 5.31 -17.44 12.93
C LEU A 253 4.93 -17.08 14.37
N LYS A 254 4.78 -15.79 14.71
CA LYS A 254 4.32 -15.37 16.04
C LYS A 254 2.90 -15.89 16.33
N MET A 255 1.99 -15.75 15.37
CA MET A 255 0.62 -16.25 15.50
C MET A 255 0.57 -17.78 15.72
N SER A 256 1.42 -18.55 15.03
CA SER A 256 1.48 -20.01 15.21
C SER A 256 2.01 -20.46 16.57
N ARG A 257 2.78 -19.60 17.26
CA ARG A 257 3.39 -19.90 18.56
C ARG A 257 2.51 -19.49 19.74
N GLY A 258 1.35 -18.87 19.49
CA GLY A 258 0.43 -18.40 20.53
C GLY A 258 0.98 -17.27 21.40
N THR A 259 2.01 -16.54 20.92
CA THR A 259 2.64 -15.39 21.59
C THR A 259 2.15 -14.08 21.04
#